data_AF-A0A9X2T2D5-F1
#
_entry.id   AF-A0A9X2T2D5-F1
#
_cell.length_a   1.000
_cell.length_b   1.000
_cell.length_c   1.000
_cell.angle_alpha   90.00
_cell.angle_beta   90.00
_cell.angle_gamma   90.00
#
_symmetry.space_group_name_H-M   'P 1'
#
loop_
_entity.id
_entity.type
_entity.pdbx_description
1 polymer ?
#
loop_
_entity_poly.entity_id
_entity_poly.type
_entity_poly.pdbx_seq_one_letter_code
_entity_poly.pdbx_strand_id
1 'polypeptide(L)'
;MRRSQFTDSEIIHLLREADSGVPVGEICRTAQVSLRTFYRWRRRFGGLTAPAVMQMKELEAENRRLRSLVSNLSERLHAPLPGEMLHLPERATRSDTRLQPGRASMLAAERCGGAVVGRFASVRITR
;
A
#
# COMPACT_ATOMS: atom_id res chain seq x y z
N MET A 1 11.25 11.75 -11.01
CA MET A 1 11.80 13.11 -10.70
C MET A 1 13.32 13.03 -10.71
N ARG A 2 14.01 13.98 -11.32
CA ARG A 2 15.48 14.08 -11.17
C ARG A 2 15.83 14.25 -9.69
N ARG A 3 16.89 13.58 -9.21
CA ARG A 3 17.41 13.76 -7.86
C ARG A 3 17.82 15.23 -7.69
N SER A 4 17.50 15.80 -6.52
CA SER A 4 17.95 17.15 -6.16
C SER A 4 19.48 17.17 -6.17
N GLN A 5 20.09 18.21 -6.75
CA GLN A 5 21.54 18.41 -6.64
C GLN A 5 21.94 18.86 -5.23
N PHE A 6 20.99 19.40 -4.47
CA PHE A 6 21.17 19.83 -3.08
C PHE A 6 20.86 18.70 -2.11
N THR A 7 21.73 18.55 -1.11
CA THR A 7 21.53 17.73 0.08
C THR A 7 20.48 18.34 1.00
N ASP A 8 19.85 17.53 1.83
CA ASP A 8 18.83 18.03 2.77
C ASP A 8 19.42 19.05 3.77
N SER A 9 20.69 18.90 4.17
CA SER A 9 21.40 19.83 5.04
C SER A 9 21.60 21.20 4.39
N GLU A 10 22.01 21.24 3.12
CA GLU A 10 22.16 22.49 2.37
C GLU A 10 20.81 23.19 2.20
N ILE A 11 19.76 22.43 1.90
CA ILE A 11 18.39 22.97 1.78
C ILE A 11 17.97 23.64 3.10
N ILE A 12 18.19 22.98 4.24
CA ILE A 12 17.85 23.54 5.55
C ILE A 12 18.66 24.79 5.86
N HIS A 13 19.94 24.84 5.47
CA HIS A 13 20.77 26.03 5.62
C HIS A 13 20.18 27.23 4.88
N LEU A 14 19.81 27.05 3.60
CA LEU A 14 19.19 28.10 2.79
C LEU A 14 17.83 28.55 3.35
N LEU A 15 17.05 27.62 3.92
CA LEU A 15 15.78 27.98 4.57
C LEU A 15 16.01 28.79 5.85
N ARG A 16 17.07 28.49 6.62
CA ARG A 16 17.44 29.24 7.82
C ARG A 16 17.92 30.65 7.51
N GLU A 17 18.67 30.85 6.44
CA GLU A 17 19.05 32.20 5.98
C GLU A 17 17.81 33.06 5.72
N ALA A 18 16.77 32.48 5.11
CA ALA A 18 15.51 33.18 4.91
C ALA A 18 14.80 33.49 6.24
N ASP A 19 14.82 32.55 7.18
CA ASP A 19 14.24 32.75 8.52
C ASP A 19 15.06 33.77 9.36
N SER A 20 16.35 33.94 9.09
CA SER A 20 17.20 34.99 9.69
C SER A 20 17.08 36.35 9.00
N GLY A 21 16.19 36.48 8.00
CA GLY A 21 15.85 37.75 7.37
C GLY A 21 16.51 38.03 6.02
N VAL A 22 17.29 37.09 5.46
CA VAL A 22 17.86 37.25 4.11
C VAL A 22 16.73 37.14 3.07
N PRO A 23 16.64 38.07 2.10
CA PRO A 23 15.57 38.04 1.10
C PRO A 23 15.66 36.79 0.23
N VAL A 24 14.55 36.05 0.14
CA VAL A 24 14.45 34.79 -0.62
C VAL A 24 14.91 34.93 -2.07
N GLY A 25 14.69 36.09 -2.70
CA GLY A 25 15.14 36.36 -4.08
C GLY A 25 16.65 36.44 -4.24
N GLU A 26 17.39 36.81 -3.19
CA GLU A 26 18.85 36.78 -3.17
C GLU A 26 19.35 35.35 -2.99
N ILE A 27 18.81 34.62 -2.02
CA ILE A 27 19.11 33.20 -1.78
C ILE A 27 18.92 32.38 -3.06
N CYS A 28 17.80 32.58 -3.75
CA CYS A 28 17.50 31.90 -5.01
C CYS A 28 18.49 32.22 -6.12
N ARG A 29 18.99 33.47 -6.20
CA ARG A 29 20.01 33.87 -7.18
C ARG A 29 21.36 33.25 -6.86
N THR A 30 21.80 33.33 -5.61
CA THR A 30 23.10 32.79 -5.16
C THR A 30 23.15 31.27 -5.28
N ALA A 31 22.09 30.58 -4.84
CA ALA A 31 21.99 29.12 -4.95
C ALA A 31 21.53 28.64 -6.33
N GLN A 32 21.33 29.52 -7.32
CA GLN A 32 20.85 29.19 -8.67
C GLN A 32 19.59 28.29 -8.67
N VAL A 33 18.64 28.58 -7.79
CA VAL A 33 17.38 27.84 -7.70
C VAL A 33 16.19 28.73 -7.98
N SER A 34 15.14 28.15 -8.56
CA SER A 34 13.90 28.88 -8.76
C SER A 34 13.15 29.08 -7.43
N LEU A 35 12.47 30.22 -7.30
CA LEU A 35 11.56 30.51 -6.17
C LEU A 35 10.58 29.36 -5.90
N ARG A 36 10.04 28.75 -6.97
CA ARG A 36 9.15 27.59 -6.86
C ARG A 36 9.81 26.42 -6.12
N THR A 37 11.09 26.17 -6.38
CA THR A 37 11.85 25.10 -5.73
C THR A 37 12.09 25.43 -4.26
N PHE A 38 12.46 26.68 -3.97
CA PHE A 38 12.64 27.16 -2.59
C PHE A 38 11.37 26.96 -1.74
N TYR A 39 10.19 27.38 -2.23
CA TYR A 39 8.94 27.18 -1.49
C TYR A 39 8.49 25.71 -1.43
N ARG A 40 8.92 24.86 -2.37
CA ARG A 40 8.74 23.41 -2.26
C ARG A 40 9.58 22.85 -1.12
N TRP A 41 10.81 23.31 -0.99
CA TRP A 41 11.67 22.96 0.14
C TRP A 41 11.11 23.47 1.46
N ARG A 42 10.62 24.72 1.52
CA ARG A 42 10.01 25.28 2.74
C ARG A 42 8.80 24.48 3.21
N ARG A 43 7.98 23.94 2.29
CA ARG A 43 6.87 23.03 2.66
C ARG A 43 7.32 21.68 3.20
N ARG A 44 8.47 21.17 2.75
CA ARG A 44 8.98 19.84 3.11
C ARG A 44 9.87 19.86 4.36
N PHE A 45 10.65 20.92 4.51
CA PHE A 45 11.69 21.05 5.55
C PHE A 45 11.50 22.27 6.45
N GLY A 46 10.50 23.13 6.19
CA GLY A 46 10.22 24.28 7.05
C GLY A 46 9.88 23.83 8.46
N GLY A 47 10.47 24.50 9.46
CA GLY A 47 10.35 24.11 10.87
C GLY A 47 11.26 22.96 11.30
N LEU A 48 11.96 22.29 10.38
CA LEU A 48 12.97 21.29 10.73
C LEU A 48 14.34 21.95 10.91
N THR A 49 15.01 21.58 12.00
CA THR A 49 16.42 21.93 12.23
C THR A 49 17.33 20.91 11.55
N ALA A 50 18.54 21.32 11.16
CA ALA A 50 19.54 20.40 10.60
C ALA A 50 19.79 19.14 11.46
N PRO A 51 19.94 19.23 12.80
CA PRO A 51 20.04 18.04 13.65
C PRO A 51 18.76 17.18 13.64
N ALA A 52 17.57 17.76 13.57
CA ALA A 52 16.33 17.00 13.50
C ALA A 52 16.26 16.14 12.22
N VAL A 53 16.77 16.64 11.09
CA VAL A 53 16.80 15.86 9.84
C VAL A 53 17.84 14.75 9.87
N MET A 54 18.98 14.96 10.51
CA MET A 54 19.95 13.88 10.76
C MET A 54 19.36 12.79 11.64
N GLN A 55 18.78 13.18 12.77
CA GLN A 55 18.13 12.24 13.70
C GLN A 55 16.99 11.47 13.02
N MET A 56 16.20 12.14 12.18
CA MET A 56 15.14 11.49 11.41
C MET A 56 15.69 10.40 10.47
N LYS A 57 16.79 10.67 9.76
CA LYS A 57 17.43 9.68 8.88
C LYS A 57 17.99 8.49 9.64
N GLU A 58 18.57 8.74 10.80
CA GLU A 58 19.09 7.70 11.69
C GLU A 58 17.95 6.81 12.21
N LEU A 59 16.86 7.42 12.69
CA LEU A 59 15.66 6.71 13.10
C LEU A 59 15.03 5.92 11.94
N GLU A 60 15.01 6.44 10.72
CA GLU A 60 14.53 5.70 9.54
C GLU A 60 15.44 4.52 9.17
N ALA A 61 16.76 4.64 9.36
CA ALA A 61 17.70 3.54 9.16
C ALA A 61 17.48 2.44 10.21
N GLU A 62 17.36 2.82 11.47
CA GLU A 62 17.11 1.90 12.58
C GLU A 62 15.76 1.19 12.40
N ASN A 63 14.70 1.92 12.05
CA ASN A 63 13.38 1.34 11.81
C ASN A 63 13.41 0.31 10.66
N ARG A 64 14.15 0.60 9.57
CA ARG A 64 14.33 -0.36 8.48
C ARG A 64 15.07 -1.62 8.94
N ARG A 65 16.14 -1.46 9.73
CA ARG A 65 16.89 -2.58 10.31
C ARG A 65 15.99 -3.44 11.21
N LEU A 66 15.25 -2.80 12.10
CA LEU A 66 14.31 -3.46 13.01
C LEU A 66 13.22 -4.22 12.25
N ARG A 67 12.60 -3.61 11.23
CA ARG A 67 11.61 -4.29 10.38
C ARG A 67 12.19 -5.50 9.66
N SER A 68 13.43 -5.40 9.15
CA SER A 68 14.11 -6.52 8.51
C SER A 68 14.35 -7.67 9.48
N LEU A 69 14.81 -7.37 10.71
CA LEU A 69 14.98 -8.37 11.76
C LEU A 69 13.65 -9.01 12.16
N VAL A 70 12.59 -8.21 12.33
CA VAL A 70 11.24 -8.72 12.63
C VAL A 70 10.73 -9.63 11.50
N SER A 71 10.90 -9.26 10.23
CA SER A 71 10.56 -10.12 9.09
C SER A 71 11.31 -11.45 9.17
N ASN A 72 12.63 -11.39 9.34
CA ASN A 72 13.49 -12.57 9.39
C ASN A 72 13.11 -13.51 10.56
N LEU A 73 12.82 -12.94 11.73
CA LEU A 73 12.36 -13.71 12.89
C LEU A 73 10.96 -14.30 12.64
N SER A 74 10.06 -13.51 12.08
CA SER A 74 8.70 -13.99 11.76
C SER A 74 8.73 -15.13 10.75
N GLU A 75 9.59 -15.07 9.74
CA GLU A 75 9.81 -16.14 8.77
C GLU A 75 10.37 -17.41 9.42
N ARG A 76 11.32 -17.26 10.35
CA ARG A 76 11.87 -18.40 11.11
C ARG A 76 10.84 -19.06 12.02
N LEU A 77 9.95 -18.26 12.62
CA LEU A 77 8.89 -18.75 13.50
C LEU A 77 7.72 -19.35 12.71
N HIS A 78 7.44 -18.84 11.50
CA HIS A 78 6.45 -19.39 10.57
C HIS A 78 7.00 -20.48 9.64
N ALA A 79 8.28 -20.84 9.74
CA ALA A 79 8.83 -21.97 9.01
C ALA A 79 8.06 -23.23 9.43
N PRO A 80 7.30 -23.87 8.53
CA PRO A 80 6.55 -25.06 8.89
C PRO A 80 7.55 -26.12 9.36
N LEU A 81 7.27 -26.71 10.52
CA LEU A 81 8.02 -27.86 11.01
C LEU A 81 8.02 -28.93 9.91
N PRO A 82 9.17 -29.57 9.60
CA PRO A 82 9.22 -30.69 8.66
C PRO A 82 8.42 -31.86 9.25
N GLY A 83 7.12 -31.89 8.96
CA GLY A 83 6.15 -32.82 9.54
C GLY A 83 4.68 -32.41 9.40
N GLU A 84 4.37 -31.11 9.27
CA GLU A 84 2.99 -30.62 9.16
C GLU A 84 2.46 -30.50 7.72
N MET A 85 3.23 -30.94 6.71
CA MET A 85 2.74 -31.04 5.32
C MET A 85 1.80 -32.22 5.08
N LEU A 86 1.48 -33.03 6.09
CA LEU A 86 0.48 -34.10 5.99
C LEU A 86 -0.91 -33.59 6.39
N HIS A 87 -1.55 -32.89 5.45
CA HIS A 87 -2.98 -32.89 5.14
C HIS A 87 -3.40 -31.53 4.55
N LEU A 88 -2.99 -31.25 3.32
CA LEU A 88 -3.98 -30.65 2.42
C LEU A 88 -4.95 -31.79 2.09
N PRO A 89 -6.26 -31.70 2.39
CA PRO A 89 -7.18 -32.51 1.62
C PRO A 89 -6.97 -32.04 0.19
N GLU A 90 -6.49 -32.97 -0.63
CA GLU A 90 -6.54 -32.92 -2.08
C GLU A 90 -7.81 -32.16 -2.43
N ARG A 91 -7.65 -30.95 -2.99
CA ARG A 91 -8.79 -30.19 -3.49
C ARG A 91 -9.40 -31.08 -4.53
N ALA A 92 -10.41 -31.85 -4.12
CA ALA A 92 -11.30 -32.55 -5.00
C ALA A 92 -11.69 -31.48 -6.01
N THR A 93 -11.20 -31.65 -7.24
CA THR A 93 -11.82 -31.04 -8.40
C THR A 93 -13.30 -31.30 -8.17
N ARG A 94 -14.06 -30.25 -7.83
CA ARG A 94 -15.50 -30.33 -7.68
C ARG A 94 -16.00 -30.73 -9.06
N SER A 95 -16.06 -32.04 -9.30
CA SER A 95 -16.78 -32.62 -10.39
C SER A 95 -18.21 -32.18 -10.15
N ASP A 96 -18.66 -31.37 -11.09
CA ASP A 96 -19.95 -30.71 -11.15
C ASP A 96 -21.04 -31.79 -11.16
N THR A 97 -21.33 -32.34 -9.98
CA THR A 97 -22.31 -33.40 -9.84
C THR A 97 -23.65 -32.71 -9.76
N ARG A 98 -24.18 -32.43 -10.97
CA ARG A 98 -25.60 -32.27 -11.33
C ARG A 98 -26.53 -32.42 -10.12
N LEU A 99 -26.68 -31.34 -9.35
CA LEU A 99 -27.65 -31.28 -8.26
C LEU A 99 -29.03 -31.29 -8.91
N GLN A 100 -29.71 -32.43 -8.83
CA GLN A 100 -31.09 -32.55 -9.26
C GLN A 100 -31.94 -31.52 -8.48
N PRO A 101 -32.71 -30.66 -9.15
CA PRO A 101 -33.56 -29.70 -8.46
C PRO A 101 -34.60 -30.45 -7.61
N GLY A 102 -34.77 -30.02 -6.35
CA GLY A 102 -35.77 -30.60 -5.46
C GLY A 102 -37.19 -30.36 -5.98
N ARG A 103 -38.15 -31.20 -5.53
CA ARG A 103 -39.58 -31.10 -5.95
C ARG A 103 -40.16 -29.69 -5.84
N ALA A 104 -39.81 -28.95 -4.78
CA ALA A 104 -40.28 -27.58 -4.57
C ALA A 104 -39.80 -26.60 -5.65
N SER A 105 -38.55 -26.72 -6.11
CA SER A 105 -37.99 -25.87 -7.17
C SER A 105 -38.59 -26.16 -8.54
N MET A 106 -38.92 -27.42 -8.85
CA MET A 106 -39.61 -27.78 -10.10
C MET A 106 -41.05 -27.25 -10.12
N LEU A 107 -41.80 -27.41 -9.03
CA LEU A 107 -43.17 -26.90 -8.92
C LEU A 107 -43.25 -25.37 -9.05
N ALA A 108 -42.27 -24.64 -8.52
CA ALA A 108 -42.19 -23.18 -8.66
C ALA A 108 -41.88 -22.75 -10.11
N ALA A 109 -41.07 -23.52 -10.84
CA ALA A 109 -40.74 -23.25 -12.23
C ALA A 109 -41.93 -23.51 -13.18
N GLU A 110 -42.66 -24.62 -12.99
CA GLU A 110 -43.83 -24.98 -13.80
C GLU A 110 -44.96 -23.96 -13.66
N ARG A 111 -45.29 -23.52 -12.44
CA ARG A 111 -46.36 -22.53 -12.22
C ARG A 111 -46.05 -21.15 -12.77
N CYS A 112 -44.77 -20.82 -12.95
CA CYS A 112 -44.33 -19.49 -13.38
C CYS A 112 -43.81 -19.44 -14.83
N GLY A 113 -43.89 -20.54 -15.59
CA GLY A 113 -43.38 -20.61 -16.98
C GLY A 113 -41.88 -20.30 -17.09
N GLY A 114 -41.10 -20.60 -16.04
CA GLY A 114 -39.69 -20.21 -15.93
C GLY A 114 -38.73 -21.40 -15.84
N ALA A 115 -37.43 -21.14 -15.97
CA ALA A 115 -36.37 -22.12 -15.77
C ALA A 115 -35.63 -21.91 -14.45
N VAL A 116 -35.20 -22.99 -13.79
CA VAL A 116 -34.44 -22.95 -12.54
C VAL A 116 -32.95 -22.76 -12.86
N VAL A 117 -32.34 -21.66 -12.41
CA VAL A 117 -30.93 -21.33 -12.69
C VAL A 117 -30.01 -21.65 -11.50
N GLY A 118 -30.57 -22.16 -10.41
CA GLY A 118 -29.81 -22.61 -9.25
C GLY A 118 -30.69 -23.04 -8.09
N ARG A 119 -30.09 -23.25 -6.91
CA ARG A 119 -30.76 -23.86 -5.76
C ARG A 119 -31.95 -23.05 -5.21
N PHE A 120 -31.98 -21.74 -5.42
CA PHE A 120 -33.01 -20.85 -4.83
C PHE A 120 -33.54 -19.77 -5.79
N ALA A 121 -33.28 -19.88 -7.09
CA ALA A 121 -33.69 -18.87 -8.05
C ALA A 121 -34.32 -19.49 -9.31
N SER A 122 -35.54 -19.05 -9.64
CA SER A 122 -36.17 -19.28 -10.93
C SER A 122 -36.28 -17.96 -11.70
N VAL A 123 -36.01 -18.01 -13.00
CA VAL A 123 -36.14 -16.85 -13.89
C VAL A 123 -37.30 -17.12 -14.84
N ARG A 124 -38.22 -16.16 -14.95
CA ARG A 124 -39.33 -16.23 -15.92
C ARG A 124 -38.77 -16.04 -17.31
N ILE A 125 -39.03 -16.99 -18.21
CA ILE A 125 -38.66 -16.85 -19.63
C ILE A 125 -39.93 -16.36 -20.33
N THR A 126 -40.01 -15.06 -20.58
CA THR A 126 -41.03 -14.50 -21.47
C THR A 126 -40.65 -14.88 -22.90
N ARG A 127 -41.56 -15.54 -23.63
CA ARG A 127 -41.41 -15.84 -25.05
C ARG A 127 -41.44 -14.57 -25.90
#